data_AF-A0A9N9IFA4-F1
#
_entry.id   AF-A0A9N9IFA4-F1
#
_cell.length_a   1.000
_cell.length_b   1.000
_cell.length_c   1.000
_cell.angle_alpha   90.00
_cell.angle_beta   90.00
_cell.angle_gamma   90.00
#
_symmetry.space_group_name_H-M   'P 1'
#
loop_
_entity.id
_entity.type
_entity.pdbx_description
1 polymer ?
#
loop_
_entity_poly.entity_id
_entity_poly.type
_entity_poly.pdbx_seq_one_letter_code
_entity_poly.pdbx_strand_id
1 'polypeptide(L)'
;GTAHCYKMLMERCWDSNPRERPNAKEIYEMIENWKNNKEILMEFGKSDEKMKNIIAKYAQLETHFEAAYKSQFFSFTILDQQEEQVNFEILTEKDKE
;
A
#
# COMPACT_ATOMS: atom_id res chain seq x y z
N GLY A 1 -7.79 11.16 7.41
CA GLY A 1 -8.57 10.40 8.40
C GLY A 1 -8.20 8.94 8.25
N THR A 2 -7.85 8.28 9.35
CA THR A 2 -7.49 6.85 9.37
C THR A 2 -8.18 6.21 10.56
N ALA A 3 -8.79 5.04 10.38
CA ALA A 3 -9.42 4.29 11.46
C ALA A 3 -8.36 3.84 12.47
N HIS A 4 -8.69 3.89 13.77
CA HIS A 4 -7.81 3.53 14.87
C HIS A 4 -7.38 2.07 14.80
N CYS A 5 -8.33 1.16 14.53
CA CYS A 5 -8.04 -0.27 14.36
C CYS A 5 -6.99 -0.53 13.26
N TYR A 6 -7.11 0.16 12.10
CA TYR A 6 -6.11 0.06 11.04
C TYR A 6 -4.76 0.65 11.46
N LYS A 7 -4.76 1.80 12.15
CA LYS A 7 -3.54 2.42 12.67
C LYS A 7 -2.78 1.46 13.60
N MET A 8 -3.48 0.84 14.55
CA MET A 8 -2.87 -0.13 15.47
C MET A 8 -2.31 -1.36 14.75
N LEU A 9 -3.01 -1.86 13.72
CA LEU A 9 -2.49 -2.95 12.89
C LEU A 9 -1.19 -2.53 12.20
N MET A 10 -1.17 -1.34 11.59
CA MET A 10 0.02 -0.85 10.88
C MET A 10 1.20 -0.62 11.81
N GLU A 11 0.97 -0.13 13.03
CA GLU A 11 2.02 0.00 14.06
C GLU A 11 2.66 -1.35 14.38
N ARG A 12 1.86 -2.41 14.55
CA ARG A 12 2.38 -3.78 14.77
C ARG A 12 3.10 -4.34 13.54
N CYS A 13 2.57 -4.12 12.34
CA CYS A 13 3.21 -4.54 11.09
C CYS A 13 4.59 -3.89 10.89
N TRP A 14 4.77 -2.68 11.43
CA TRP A 14 6.01 -1.91 11.32
C TRP A 14 6.92 -2.04 12.55
N ASP A 15 6.67 -3.00 13.44
CA ASP A 15 7.50 -3.18 14.62
C ASP A 15 8.98 -3.44 14.22
N SER A 16 9.89 -2.81 14.95
CA SER A 16 11.34 -2.95 14.72
C SER A 16 11.82 -4.36 15.02
N ASN A 17 11.17 -5.05 15.96
CA ASN A 17 11.40 -6.46 16.25
C ASN A 17 10.53 -7.33 15.32
N PRO A 18 11.13 -8.14 14.42
CA PRO A 18 10.37 -9.00 13.50
C PRO A 18 9.45 -10.01 14.19
N ARG A 19 9.72 -10.37 15.46
CA ARG A 19 8.90 -11.33 16.22
C ARG A 19 7.59 -10.74 16.71
N GLU A 20 7.48 -9.42 16.83
CA GLU A 20 6.25 -8.72 17.25
C GLU A 20 5.31 -8.44 16.06
N ARG A 21 5.82 -8.59 14.83
CA ARG A 21 5.02 -8.38 13.63
C ARG A 21 3.99 -9.50 13.49
N PRO A 22 2.72 -9.18 13.19
CA PRO A 22 1.72 -10.20 12.95
C PRO A 22 2.06 -10.98 11.68
N ASN A 23 1.84 -12.28 11.73
CA ASN A 23 1.95 -13.13 10.54
C ASN A 23 0.69 -12.97 9.67
N ALA A 24 0.77 -13.50 8.44
CA ALA A 24 -0.31 -13.35 7.46
C ALA A 24 -1.67 -13.89 7.94
N LYS A 25 -1.68 -14.96 8.74
CA LYS A 25 -2.91 -15.54 9.29
C LYS A 25 -3.56 -14.60 10.31
N GLU A 26 -2.77 -14.02 11.21
CA GLU A 26 -3.27 -13.05 12.19
C GLU A 26 -3.87 -11.82 11.51
N ILE A 27 -3.20 -11.31 10.47
CA ILE A 27 -3.70 -10.19 9.67
C ILE A 27 -5.04 -10.56 9.00
N TYR A 28 -5.13 -11.74 8.40
CA TYR A 28 -6.35 -12.23 7.78
C TYR A 28 -7.52 -12.30 8.77
N GLU A 29 -7.31 -12.90 9.94
CA GLU A 29 -8.33 -13.04 10.98
C GLU A 29 -8.79 -11.67 11.51
N MET A 30 -7.86 -10.72 11.67
CA MET A 30 -8.20 -9.34 12.05
C MET A 30 -9.09 -8.66 11.00
N ILE A 31 -8.72 -8.74 9.72
CA ILE A 31 -9.49 -8.13 8.63
C ILE A 31 -10.86 -8.80 8.48
N GLU A 32 -10.93 -10.13 8.63
CA GLU A 32 -12.18 -10.88 8.63
C GLU A 32 -13.10 -10.44 9.78
N ASN A 33 -12.55 -10.24 10.98
CA ASN A 33 -13.30 -9.70 12.12
C ASN A 33 -13.86 -8.31 11.82
N TRP A 34 -13.05 -7.41 11.23
CA TRP A 34 -13.48 -6.06 10.88
C TRP A 34 -14.66 -6.06 9.90
N LYS A 35 -14.60 -6.91 8.87
CA LYS A 35 -15.69 -7.04 7.87
C LYS A 35 -17.02 -7.46 8.49
N ASN A 36 -16.99 -8.19 9.59
CA ASN A 36 -18.18 -8.70 10.27
C ASN A 36 -18.60 -7.84 11.47
N ASN A 37 -17.84 -6.79 11.80
CA ASN A 37 -18.08 -5.93 12.96
C ASN A 37 -18.60 -4.55 12.51
N LYS A 38 -19.90 -4.30 12.72
CA LYS A 38 -20.56 -3.04 12.33
C LYS A 38 -19.95 -1.79 12.97
N GLU A 39 -19.47 -1.89 14.20
CA GLU A 39 -18.88 -0.74 14.91
C GLU A 39 -17.55 -0.33 14.25
N ILE A 40 -16.72 -1.31 13.92
CA ILE A 40 -15.45 -1.11 13.21
C ILE A 40 -15.72 -0.53 11.81
N LEU A 41 -16.68 -1.10 11.06
CA LEU A 41 -17.06 -0.55 9.75
C LEU A 41 -17.54 0.90 9.84
N MET A 42 -18.30 1.26 10.87
CA MET A 42 -18.71 2.65 11.11
C MET A 42 -17.51 3.55 11.41
N GLU A 43 -16.49 3.05 12.12
CA GLU A 43 -15.25 3.77 12.37
C GLU A 43 -14.49 4.08 11.06
N PHE A 44 -14.39 3.10 10.16
CA PHE A 44 -13.84 3.29 8.82
C PHE A 44 -14.61 4.37 8.05
N GLY A 45 -15.95 4.28 8.00
CA GLY A 45 -16.77 5.30 7.34
C GLY A 45 -16.57 6.71 7.89
N LYS A 46 -16.50 6.88 9.22
CA LYS A 46 -16.19 8.17 9.85
C LYS A 46 -14.80 8.69 9.46
N SER A 47 -13.83 7.79 9.32
CA SER A 47 -12.46 8.14 8.95
C SER A 47 -12.35 8.58 7.49
N ASP A 48 -13.10 7.94 6.61
CA ASP A 48 -13.21 8.27 5.20
C ASP A 48 -13.88 9.64 5.00
N GLU A 49 -14.97 9.92 5.70
CA GLU A 49 -15.62 11.24 5.66
C GLU A 49 -14.69 12.36 6.13
N LYS A 50 -13.93 12.11 7.22
CA LYS A 50 -12.88 13.06 7.66
C LYS A 50 -11.84 13.27 6.55
N MET A 51 -11.44 12.23 5.82
CA MET A 51 -10.48 12.36 4.73
C MET A 51 -11.04 13.16 3.56
N LYS A 52 -12.29 12.90 3.14
CA LYS A 52 -12.98 13.67 2.10
C LYS A 52 -13.04 15.15 2.44
N ASN A 53 -13.39 15.48 3.68
CA ASN A 53 -13.44 16.88 4.15
C ASN A 53 -12.06 17.56 4.11
N ILE A 54 -10.99 16.84 4.46
CA ILE A 54 -9.62 17.34 4.36
C ILE A 54 -9.27 17.62 2.90
N ILE A 55 -9.52 16.66 2.00
CA ILE A 55 -9.26 16.81 0.56
C ILE A 55 -10.05 17.98 -0.01
N ALA A 56 -11.34 18.09 0.29
CA ALA A 56 -12.18 19.20 -0.16
C ALA A 56 -11.65 20.55 0.33
N LYS A 57 -11.20 20.64 1.59
CA LYS A 57 -10.58 21.85 2.14
C LYS A 57 -9.31 22.22 1.38
N TYR A 58 -8.43 21.26 1.08
CA TYR A 58 -7.21 21.53 0.32
C TYR A 58 -7.48 21.88 -1.15
N ALA A 59 -8.45 21.22 -1.79
CA ALA A 59 -8.86 21.55 -3.15
C ALA A 59 -9.41 22.99 -3.26
N GLN A 60 -10.07 23.51 -2.21
CA GLN A 60 -10.50 24.91 -2.15
C GLN A 60 -9.33 25.90 -1.94
N LEU A 61 -8.19 25.43 -1.43
CA LEU A 61 -6.97 26.23 -1.25
C LEU A 61 -6.05 26.18 -2.48
N GLU A 62 -6.30 25.27 -3.44
CA GLU A 62 -5.54 25.09 -4.69
C GLU A 62 -5.88 26.13 -5.78
N THR A 63 -5.89 27.41 -5.42
CA THR A 63 -5.30 28.42 -6.31
C THR A 63 -3.78 28.54 -6.11
N HIS A 64 -3.15 27.82 -5.17
CA HIS A 64 -1.70 28.02 -4.89
C HIS A 64 -0.85 26.82 -4.42
N PHE A 65 -1.23 25.55 -4.59
CA PHE A 65 -0.36 24.43 -4.19
C PHE A 65 0.00 23.49 -5.36
N GLU A 66 1.15 23.78 -5.98
CA GLU A 66 1.83 22.92 -6.97
C GLU A 66 2.32 21.57 -6.42
N ALA A 67 2.04 21.23 -5.16
CA ALA A 67 2.43 19.95 -4.58
C ALA A 67 1.27 18.95 -4.57
N ALA A 68 0.57 18.86 -5.71
CA ALA A 68 -0.10 17.64 -6.09
C ALA A 68 0.96 16.53 -6.16
N TYR A 69 1.01 15.68 -5.13
CA TYR A 69 1.79 14.44 -5.13
C TYR A 69 1.16 13.51 -6.19
N LYS A 70 1.42 13.81 -7.47
CA LYS A 70 1.13 12.92 -8.60
C LYS A 70 2.04 11.72 -8.42
N SER A 71 1.59 10.76 -7.63
CA SER A 71 1.99 9.37 -7.83
C SER A 71 1.58 9.03 -9.26
N GLN A 72 2.53 9.19 -10.19
CA GLN A 72 2.40 8.65 -11.52
C GLN A 72 2.42 7.15 -11.31
N PHE A 73 1.26 6.52 -11.42
CA PHE A 73 1.19 5.08 -11.61
C PHE A 73 2.14 4.76 -12.77
N PHE A 74 3.30 4.17 -12.48
CA PHE A 74 4.10 3.56 -13.53
C PHE A 74 3.23 2.46 -14.10
N SER A 75 2.64 2.69 -15.26
CA SER A 75 1.91 1.66 -15.97
C SER A 75 2.93 0.56 -16.30
N PHE A 76 2.67 -0.65 -15.81
CA PHE A 76 3.54 -1.82 -15.98
C PHE A 76 3.80 -2.20 -17.44
N THR A 77 3.14 -1.54 -18.40
CA THR A 77 3.29 -1.68 -19.85
C THR A 77 4.69 -1.38 -20.40
N ILE A 78 5.62 -0.79 -19.62
CA ILE A 78 6.99 -0.52 -20.09
C ILE A 78 7.94 -1.72 -19.88
N LEU A 79 7.55 -2.75 -19.12
CA LEU A 79 8.42 -3.90 -18.86
C LEU A 79 8.38 -4.99 -19.94
N ASP A 80 7.43 -4.94 -20.88
CA ASP A 80 7.34 -5.91 -21.99
C ASP A 80 8.32 -5.62 -23.15
N GLN A 81 9.13 -4.55 -23.07
CA GLN A 81 10.09 -4.19 -24.15
C GLN A 81 11.56 -4.44 -23.82
N GLN A 82 11.89 -5.11 -22.70
CA GLN A 82 13.29 -5.41 -22.32
C GLN A 82 13.59 -6.89 -22.06
N GLU A 83 12.77 -7.83 -22.53
CA GLU A 83 13.15 -9.25 -22.47
C GLU A 83 14.09 -9.71 -23.61
N GLU A 84 14.42 -8.86 -24.60
CA GLU A 84 15.20 -9.32 -25.76
C GLU A 84 16.72 -9.15 -25.70
N GLN A 85 17.32 -8.62 -24.62
CA GLN A 85 18.78 -8.36 -24.59
C GLN A 85 19.52 -8.84 -23.34
N VAL A 86 18.92 -9.70 -22.51
CA VAL A 86 19.64 -10.36 -21.41
C VAL A 86 19.48 -11.87 -21.52
N ASN A 87 19.88 -12.43 -22.66
CA ASN A 87 19.94 -13.89 -22.81
C ASN A 87 21.05 -14.42 -23.74
N PHE A 88 22.17 -13.70 -23.91
CA PHE A 88 23.28 -14.18 -24.75
C PHE A 88 24.63 -14.40 -24.04
N GLU A 89 24.79 -14.08 -22.76
CA GLU A 89 26.11 -14.23 -22.08
C GLU A 89 26.14 -15.19 -20.88
N ILE A 90 25.02 -15.78 -20.44
CA ILE A 90 25.04 -16.76 -19.33
C ILE A 90 25.09 -18.22 -19.82
N LEU A 91 24.93 -18.47 -21.12
CA LEU A 91 24.89 -19.83 -21.69
C LEU A 91 26.24 -20.36 -22.23
N THR A 92 27.35 -19.63 -22.13
CA THR A 92 28.65 -20.10 -22.68
C THR A 92 29.68 -20.55 -21.63
N GLU A 93 29.37 -20.50 -20.33
CA GLU A 93 30.31 -20.95 -19.27
C GLU A 93 29.93 -22.28 -18.59
N LYS A 94 28.97 -23.04 -19.12
CA LYS A 94 28.60 -24.35 -18.53
C LYS A 94 28.96 -25.62 -19.32
N ASP A 95 29.58 -25.50 -20.50
CA ASP A 95 30.10 -26.66 -21.24
C ASP A 95 31.61 -26.51 -21.50
N LYS A 96 32.42 -26.74 -20.46
CA LYS A 96 33.81 -27.20 -20.59
C LYS A 96 34.06 -28.25 -19.51
N GLU A 97 33.71 -29.48 -19.88
CA GLU A 97 34.50 -30.66 -19.53
C GLU A 97 35.85 -30.61 -20.28
#